data_AF-A0A3C1UDH4-F1
#
_entry.id   AF-A0A3C1UDH4-F1
#
_cell.length_a   1.000
_cell.length_b   1.000
_cell.length_c   1.000
_cell.angle_alpha   90.00
_cell.angle_beta   90.00
_cell.angle_gamma   90.00
#
_symmetry.space_group_name_H-M   'P 1'
#
loop_
_entity.id
_entity.type
_entity.pdbx_description
1 polymer ?
#
loop_
_entity_poly.entity_id
_entity_poly.type
_entity_poly.pdbx_seq_one_letter_code
_entity_poly.pdbx_strand_id
1 'polypeptide(L)'
;HFGLGFYSAFMVSKKVEIHTLSYKEGAKAMKWTCDGSPEYDMEECEKAERGTDIVMYIDDEEKEYLEKNRISALLNKYCRFMPVPVIFGKEQEWKDGKYVDTDTDKVINNIEPLWTRTPTELKDEDYIKFYHAIQPGQEDPLFWIHLNVDFPFTLTGILYFPKIKNNLDVRKDRIQLYCNQVFVTDSVEGVVPDFMMLLQGVIDSPDIPLNVSRSYLQADRNVKKISTYITKKVAARLEELSKKDTKAFEEKWNDIKIFIEYGMLSDEKFC
;
A
#
# COMPACT_ATOMS: atom_id res chain seq x y z
N HIS A 1 3.53 -5.11 16.77
CA HIS A 1 4.11 -4.05 17.62
C HIS A 1 2.99 -3.18 18.18
N PHE A 2 2.79 -3.14 19.51
CA PHE A 2 1.66 -2.47 20.17
C PHE A 2 2.02 -1.08 20.73
N GLY A 3 3.27 -0.61 20.59
CA GLY A 3 3.74 0.64 21.22
C GLY A 3 3.37 1.90 20.44
N LEU A 4 4.11 2.20 19.36
CA LEU A 4 3.98 3.46 18.63
C LEU A 4 2.56 3.73 18.08
N GLY A 5 1.91 2.71 17.51
CA GLY A 5 0.56 2.86 16.94
C GLY A 5 -0.55 3.04 17.98
N PHE A 6 -0.32 2.60 19.22
CA PHE A 6 -1.29 2.81 20.29
C PHE A 6 -1.19 4.23 20.84
N TYR A 7 0.01 4.71 21.14
CA TYR A 7 0.20 6.06 21.64
C TYR A 7 -0.18 7.14 20.62
N SER A 8 -0.10 6.86 19.32
CA SER A 8 -0.59 7.79 18.30
C SER A 8 -2.09 8.06 18.38
N ALA A 9 -2.89 7.19 19.01
CA ALA A 9 -4.32 7.46 19.23
C ALA A 9 -4.54 8.72 20.07
N PHE A 10 -3.67 8.98 21.06
CA PHE A 10 -3.74 10.18 21.91
C PHE A 10 -3.27 11.46 21.20
N MET A 11 -2.69 11.37 20.01
CA MET A 11 -2.40 12.56 19.21
C MET A 11 -3.67 13.22 18.65
N VAL A 12 -4.76 12.46 18.55
CA VAL A 12 -6.02 12.91 17.95
C VAL A 12 -7.23 12.74 18.87
N SER A 13 -7.01 12.19 20.07
CA SER A 13 -8.08 11.91 21.03
C SER A 13 -7.67 12.28 22.45
N LYS A 14 -8.61 12.85 23.20
CA LYS A 14 -8.46 13.20 24.62
C LYS A 14 -8.67 12.02 25.55
N LYS A 15 -9.25 10.92 25.04
CA LYS A 15 -9.50 9.70 25.79
C LYS A 15 -9.59 8.53 24.84
N VAL A 16 -9.04 7.39 25.24
CA VAL A 16 -9.18 6.12 24.54
C VAL A 16 -9.76 5.09 25.49
N GLU A 17 -10.76 4.35 25.02
CA GLU A 17 -11.27 3.15 25.69
C GLU A 17 -11.00 1.93 24.82
N ILE A 18 -10.58 0.84 25.45
CA ILE A 18 -10.46 -0.46 24.81
C ILE A 18 -11.39 -1.43 25.52
N HIS A 19 -12.30 -2.05 24.78
CA HIS A 19 -13.18 -3.11 25.26
C HIS A 19 -12.76 -4.41 24.59
N THR A 20 -12.23 -5.37 25.34
CA THR A 20 -11.65 -6.59 24.75
C THR A 20 -12.13 -7.87 25.43
N LEU A 21 -12.40 -8.89 24.63
CA LEU A 21 -12.67 -10.25 25.07
C LEU A 21 -11.72 -11.21 24.34
N SER A 22 -10.89 -11.90 25.12
CA SER A 22 -9.90 -12.84 24.59
C SER A 22 -10.54 -14.08 23.97
N TYR A 23 -9.85 -14.69 23.01
CA TYR A 23 -10.25 -15.98 22.44
C TYR A 23 -10.10 -17.15 23.42
N LYS A 24 -9.41 -16.95 24.55
CA LYS A 24 -9.18 -17.98 25.56
C LYS A 24 -10.47 -18.33 26.28
N GLU A 25 -10.72 -19.61 26.45
CA GLU A 25 -11.87 -20.12 27.19
C GLU A 25 -11.89 -19.59 28.63
N GLY A 26 -13.07 -19.19 29.11
CA GLY A 26 -13.26 -18.62 30.45
C GLY A 26 -12.69 -17.21 30.64
N ALA A 27 -12.20 -16.56 29.58
CA ALA A 27 -11.75 -15.18 29.68
C ALA A 27 -12.92 -14.23 30.00
N LYS A 28 -12.64 -13.25 30.86
CA LYS A 28 -13.56 -12.15 31.14
C LYS A 28 -13.31 -11.02 30.16
N ALA A 29 -14.38 -10.30 29.80
CA ALA A 29 -14.25 -9.08 29.04
C ALA A 29 -13.69 -7.97 29.95
N MET A 30 -12.74 -7.22 29.43
CA MET A 30 -12.06 -6.15 30.15
C MET A 30 -12.23 -4.84 29.40
N LYS A 31 -12.49 -3.77 30.14
CA LYS A 31 -12.41 -2.40 29.67
C LYS A 31 -11.14 -1.76 30.23
N TRP A 32 -10.40 -1.11 29.35
CA TRP A 32 -9.26 -0.26 29.68
C TRP A 32 -9.58 1.17 29.26
N THR A 33 -9.27 2.16 30.10
CA THR A 33 -9.52 3.58 29.80
C THR A 33 -8.32 4.42 30.17
N CYS A 34 -7.97 5.40 29.34
CA CYS A 34 -6.91 6.36 29.62
C CYS A 34 -7.17 7.66 28.85
N ASP A 35 -6.72 8.78 29.42
CA ASP A 35 -6.79 10.12 28.86
C ASP A 35 -5.47 10.60 28.22
N GLY A 36 -4.49 9.69 28.10
CA GLY A 36 -3.15 9.99 27.59
C GLY A 36 -2.15 10.34 28.69
N SER A 37 -2.59 10.42 29.95
CA SER A 37 -1.70 10.50 31.11
C SER A 37 -1.00 9.15 31.38
N PRO A 38 0.00 9.12 32.27
CA PRO A 38 0.60 7.84 32.70
C PRO A 38 -0.35 6.92 33.46
N GLU A 39 -1.53 7.41 33.85
CA GLU A 39 -2.53 6.66 34.62
C GLU A 39 -3.58 6.06 33.68
N TYR A 40 -4.10 4.89 34.07
CA TYR A 40 -5.17 4.22 33.35
C TYR A 40 -6.04 3.44 34.33
N ASP A 41 -7.30 3.25 33.94
CA ASP A 41 -8.26 2.42 34.64
C ASP A 41 -8.47 1.10 33.90
N MET A 42 -8.69 0.03 34.66
CA MET A 42 -9.05 -1.27 34.11
C MET A 42 -10.13 -1.93 34.96
N GLU A 43 -11.21 -2.35 34.31
CA GLU A 43 -12.38 -2.95 34.96
C GLU A 43 -12.96 -4.08 34.12
N GLU A 44 -13.69 -5.00 34.76
CA GLU A 44 -14.48 -6.00 34.03
C GLU A 44 -15.64 -5.29 33.31
N CYS A 45 -15.95 -5.70 32.08
CA CYS A 45 -17.08 -5.16 31.32
C CYS A 45 -17.92 -6.28 30.71
N GLU A 46 -19.02 -5.90 30.04
CA GLU A 46 -19.82 -6.82 29.26
C GLU A 46 -19.44 -6.70 27.77
N LYS A 47 -19.06 -7.82 27.16
CA LYS A 47 -18.86 -7.93 25.71
C LYS A 47 -19.30 -9.31 25.27
N ALA A 48 -20.26 -9.38 24.34
CA ALA A 48 -20.84 -10.64 23.90
C ALA A 48 -19.91 -11.44 22.97
N GLU A 49 -19.08 -10.75 22.19
CA GLU A 49 -18.26 -11.34 21.14
C GLU A 49 -16.77 -11.16 21.40
N ARG A 50 -15.96 -12.15 20.97
CA ARG A 50 -14.50 -12.07 21.02
C ARG A 50 -13.98 -10.88 20.21
N GLY A 51 -12.82 -10.36 20.58
CA GLY A 51 -12.14 -9.29 19.83
C GLY A 51 -11.97 -8.03 20.66
N THR A 52 -11.66 -6.93 19.98
CA THR A 52 -11.25 -5.67 20.61
C THR A 52 -11.91 -4.49 19.91
N ASP A 53 -12.65 -3.70 20.67
CA ASP A 53 -13.19 -2.42 20.23
C ASP A 53 -12.29 -1.31 20.78
N ILE A 54 -11.86 -0.41 19.90
CA ILE A 54 -11.08 0.77 20.28
C ILE A 54 -11.96 2.00 20.05
N VAL A 55 -12.34 2.67 21.13
CA VAL A 55 -13.19 3.86 21.10
C VAL A 55 -12.32 5.08 21.40
N MET A 56 -12.15 5.93 20.40
CA MET A 56 -11.39 7.17 20.51
C MET A 56 -12.34 8.35 20.69
N TYR A 57 -12.17 9.07 21.79
CA TYR A 57 -12.89 10.31 22.05
C TYR A 57 -12.09 11.45 21.43
N ILE A 58 -12.43 11.78 20.18
CA ILE A 58 -11.68 12.73 19.35
C ILE A 58 -11.59 14.11 20.04
N ASP A 59 -10.43 14.74 19.91
CA ASP A 59 -10.18 16.07 20.42
C ASP A 59 -11.06 17.12 19.71
N ASP A 60 -11.36 18.22 20.37
CA ASP A 60 -12.19 19.29 19.80
C ASP A 60 -11.50 20.00 18.63
N GLU A 61 -10.17 19.98 18.57
CA GLU A 61 -9.37 20.53 17.46
C GLU A 61 -9.24 19.55 16.28
N GLU A 62 -9.50 18.26 16.49
CA GLU A 62 -9.22 17.16 15.55
C GLU A 62 -10.51 16.59 14.91
N LYS A 63 -11.57 17.40 14.84
CA LYS A 63 -12.90 17.00 14.34
C LYS A 63 -12.90 16.51 12.89
N GLU A 64 -11.86 16.79 12.11
CA GLU A 64 -11.71 16.22 10.76
C GLU A 64 -11.73 14.69 10.77
N TYR A 65 -11.26 14.03 11.85
CA TYR A 65 -11.29 12.57 11.99
C TYR A 65 -12.67 12.00 12.31
N LEU A 66 -13.71 12.85 12.43
CA LEU A 66 -15.12 12.45 12.46
C LEU A 66 -15.76 12.51 11.07
N GLU A 67 -15.08 13.10 10.07
CA GLU A 67 -15.61 13.22 8.73
C GLU A 67 -15.43 11.93 7.93
N LYS A 68 -16.53 11.42 7.35
CA LYS A 68 -16.54 10.18 6.57
C LYS A 68 -15.52 10.18 5.43
N ASN A 69 -15.34 11.32 4.76
CA ASN A 69 -14.41 11.46 3.64
C ASN A 69 -12.95 11.38 4.10
N ARG A 70 -12.62 12.02 5.23
CA ARG A 70 -11.27 11.96 5.83
C ARG A 70 -10.90 10.54 6.19
N ILE A 71 -11.78 9.83 6.92
CA ILE A 71 -11.57 8.43 7.28
C ILE A 71 -11.45 7.56 6.03
N SER A 72 -12.35 7.73 5.05
CA SER A 72 -12.31 6.94 3.81
C SER A 72 -11.00 7.13 3.05
N ALA A 73 -10.44 8.35 3.00
CA ALA A 73 -9.15 8.61 2.38
C ALA A 73 -8.00 7.91 3.11
N LEU A 74 -8.01 7.92 4.44
CA LEU A 74 -7.00 7.22 5.26
C LEU A 74 -7.09 5.71 5.06
N LEU A 75 -8.28 5.13 5.12
CA LEU A 75 -8.45 3.70 4.91
C LEU A 75 -8.05 3.27 3.47
N ASN A 76 -8.37 4.08 2.47
CA ASN A 76 -7.92 3.85 1.09
C ASN A 76 -6.41 3.97 0.91
N LYS A 77 -5.72 4.75 1.74
CA LYS A 77 -4.26 4.87 1.71
C LYS A 77 -3.58 3.70 2.44
N TYR A 78 -3.98 3.45 3.68
CA TYR A 78 -3.25 2.57 4.60
C TYR A 78 -3.79 1.14 4.64
N CYS A 79 -5.07 0.93 4.33
CA CYS A 79 -5.75 -0.35 4.50
C CYS A 79 -6.14 -1.03 3.19
N ARG A 80 -5.82 -0.40 2.05
CA ARG A 80 -6.30 -0.77 0.72
C ARG A 80 -6.17 -2.24 0.35
N PHE A 81 -5.11 -2.88 0.84
CA PHE A 81 -4.75 -4.25 0.48
C PHE A 81 -4.53 -5.16 1.68
N MET A 82 -4.96 -4.72 2.87
CA MET A 82 -4.87 -5.53 4.08
C MET A 82 -5.37 -6.95 3.83
N PRO A 83 -4.71 -7.99 4.38
CA PRO A 83 -5.10 -9.39 4.16
C PRO A 83 -6.38 -9.79 4.90
N VAL A 84 -7.05 -8.83 5.55
CA VAL A 84 -8.30 -9.01 6.28
C VAL A 84 -9.32 -7.98 5.80
N PRO A 85 -10.63 -8.31 5.76
CA PRO A 85 -11.65 -7.35 5.40
C PRO A 85 -11.65 -6.15 6.34
N VAL A 86 -11.70 -4.95 5.76
CA VAL A 86 -11.86 -3.67 6.45
C VAL A 86 -13.23 -3.14 6.08
N ILE A 87 -14.10 -3.05 7.08
CA ILE A 87 -15.48 -2.63 6.91
C ILE A 87 -15.60 -1.15 7.27
N PHE A 88 -16.24 -0.37 6.42
CA PHE A 88 -16.53 1.04 6.71
C PHE A 88 -17.96 1.41 6.30
N GLY A 89 -18.87 1.27 7.27
CA GLY A 89 -20.31 1.45 7.08
C GLY A 89 -20.96 0.29 6.33
N LYS A 90 -22.17 0.53 5.83
CA LYS A 90 -22.96 -0.43 5.06
C LYS A 90 -22.95 -0.09 3.56
N GLU A 91 -23.25 -1.08 2.72
CA GLU A 91 -23.53 -0.83 1.31
C GLU A 91 -24.79 0.03 1.19
N GLN A 92 -24.85 0.87 0.15
CA GLN A 92 -25.95 1.82 -0.04
C GLN A 92 -26.71 1.54 -1.32
N GLU A 93 -28.04 1.60 -1.26
CA GLU A 93 -28.93 1.44 -2.40
C GLU A 93 -29.83 2.68 -2.57
N TRP A 94 -30.24 2.96 -3.80
CA TRP A 94 -31.13 4.08 -4.09
C TRP A 94 -32.59 3.66 -3.90
N LYS A 95 -33.25 4.20 -2.88
CA LYS A 95 -34.67 3.98 -2.56
C LYS A 95 -35.35 5.30 -2.22
N ASP A 96 -36.56 5.51 -2.74
CA ASP A 96 -37.39 6.69 -2.46
C ASP A 96 -36.67 8.04 -2.61
N GLY A 97 -35.83 8.16 -3.65
CA GLY A 97 -35.12 9.40 -3.96
C GLY A 97 -33.91 9.71 -3.08
N LYS A 98 -33.42 8.75 -2.28
CA LYS A 98 -32.20 8.88 -1.48
C LYS A 98 -31.42 7.56 -1.40
N TYR A 99 -30.13 7.65 -1.08
CA TYR A 99 -29.34 6.48 -0.70
C TYR A 99 -29.68 6.07 0.73
N VAL A 100 -29.95 4.79 0.95
CA VAL A 100 -30.16 4.17 2.27
C VAL A 100 -29.19 3.03 2.47
N ASP A 101 -28.77 2.83 3.72
CA ASP A 101 -27.91 1.72 4.10
C ASP A 101 -28.69 0.39 4.01
N THR A 102 -28.02 -0.62 3.48
CA THR A 102 -28.49 -2.02 3.45
C THR A 102 -28.01 -2.75 4.71
N ASP A 103 -28.40 -4.02 4.87
CA ASP A 103 -27.89 -4.87 5.94
C ASP A 103 -26.45 -5.37 5.68
N THR A 104 -25.93 -5.20 4.46
CA THR A 104 -24.63 -5.70 4.02
C THR A 104 -23.49 -4.75 4.39
N ASP A 105 -22.45 -5.29 5.01
CA ASP A 105 -21.24 -4.54 5.35
C ASP A 105 -20.47 -4.10 4.11
N LYS A 106 -20.03 -2.84 4.10
CA LYS A 106 -19.20 -2.32 3.02
C LYS A 106 -17.74 -2.64 3.27
N VAL A 107 -17.25 -3.73 2.69
CA VAL A 107 -15.82 -4.04 2.62
C VAL A 107 -15.15 -3.09 1.63
N ILE A 108 -14.17 -2.31 2.10
CA ILE A 108 -13.55 -1.24 1.30
C ILE A 108 -12.19 -1.60 0.72
N ASN A 109 -11.55 -2.67 1.18
CA ASN A 109 -10.22 -3.09 0.74
C ASN A 109 -10.29 -4.33 -0.15
N ASN A 110 -9.21 -4.57 -0.91
CA ASN A 110 -9.03 -5.81 -1.65
C ASN A 110 -8.06 -6.73 -0.90
N ILE A 111 -8.57 -7.85 -0.38
CA ILE A 111 -7.80 -8.85 0.37
C ILE A 111 -6.95 -9.76 -0.54
N GLU A 112 -7.27 -9.83 -1.83
CA GLU A 112 -6.58 -10.62 -2.86
C GLU A 112 -6.05 -9.68 -3.96
N PRO A 113 -5.04 -8.85 -3.64
CA PRO A 113 -4.47 -7.94 -4.61
C PRO A 113 -3.77 -8.68 -5.77
N LEU A 114 -3.72 -8.04 -6.94
CA LEU A 114 -3.27 -8.71 -8.17
C LEU A 114 -1.86 -9.32 -8.07
N TRP A 115 -0.95 -8.70 -7.33
CA TRP A 115 0.45 -9.14 -7.21
C TRP A 115 0.64 -10.41 -6.37
N THR A 116 -0.39 -10.87 -5.65
CA THR A 116 -0.32 -12.15 -4.91
C THR A 116 -0.76 -13.33 -5.78
N ARG A 117 -1.32 -13.07 -6.97
CA ARG A 117 -1.83 -14.09 -7.88
C ARG A 117 -0.74 -14.60 -8.83
N THR A 118 -0.85 -15.85 -9.24
CA THR A 118 0.10 -16.48 -10.17
C THR A 118 0.03 -15.81 -11.55
N PRO A 119 1.15 -15.34 -12.13
CA PRO A 119 1.13 -14.61 -13.41
C PRO A 119 0.46 -15.35 -14.57
N THR A 120 0.52 -16.69 -14.60
CA THR A 120 -0.07 -17.54 -15.65
C THR A 120 -1.60 -17.56 -15.65
N GLU A 121 -2.23 -17.13 -14.55
CA GLU A 121 -3.69 -17.04 -14.42
C GLU A 121 -4.24 -15.66 -14.77
N LEU A 122 -3.34 -14.70 -15.02
CA LEU A 122 -3.68 -13.29 -15.24
C LEU A 122 -3.65 -12.95 -16.73
N LYS A 123 -4.59 -12.08 -17.13
CA LYS A 123 -4.63 -11.49 -18.45
C LYS A 123 -4.12 -10.06 -18.41
N ASP A 124 -3.70 -9.54 -19.55
CA ASP A 124 -3.28 -8.13 -19.72
C ASP A 124 -4.33 -7.15 -19.18
N GLU A 125 -5.61 -7.43 -19.38
CA GLU A 125 -6.73 -6.65 -18.84
C GLU A 125 -6.73 -6.57 -17.30
N ASP A 126 -6.29 -7.62 -16.61
CA ASP A 126 -6.23 -7.63 -15.14
C ASP A 126 -5.16 -6.64 -14.65
N TYR A 127 -4.01 -6.62 -15.32
CA TYR A 127 -2.93 -5.66 -15.03
C TYR A 127 -3.37 -4.22 -15.31
N ILE A 128 -4.05 -3.97 -16.44
CA ILE A 128 -4.56 -2.64 -16.78
C ILE A 128 -5.61 -2.18 -15.75
N LYS A 129 -6.55 -3.05 -15.37
CA LYS A 129 -7.56 -2.75 -14.34
C LYS A 129 -6.90 -2.44 -12.99
N PHE A 130 -5.91 -3.22 -12.59
CA PHE A 130 -5.19 -2.98 -11.35
C PHE A 130 -4.42 -1.66 -11.38
N TYR A 131 -3.74 -1.35 -12.50
CA TYR A 131 -3.06 -0.08 -12.71
C TYR A 131 -4.00 1.11 -12.54
N HIS A 132 -5.17 1.11 -13.20
CA HIS A 132 -6.16 2.19 -13.05
C HIS A 132 -6.76 2.28 -11.66
N ALA A 133 -6.86 1.14 -10.95
CA ALA A 133 -7.26 1.17 -9.56
C ALA A 133 -6.23 1.94 -8.73
N ILE A 134 -4.92 1.64 -8.86
CA ILE A 134 -3.89 2.31 -8.06
C ILE A 134 -3.54 3.73 -8.55
N GLN A 135 -3.78 4.02 -9.83
CA GLN A 135 -3.51 5.32 -10.46
C GLN A 135 -4.74 5.80 -11.27
N PRO A 136 -5.83 6.23 -10.61
CA PRO A 136 -7.04 6.66 -11.31
C PRO A 136 -6.80 7.84 -12.25
N GLY A 137 -7.36 7.76 -13.47
CA GLY A 137 -7.30 8.84 -14.47
C GLY A 137 -5.99 8.91 -15.26
N GLN A 138 -5.06 7.97 -15.06
CA GLN A 138 -3.90 7.81 -15.94
C GLN A 138 -4.28 7.12 -17.25
N GLU A 139 -3.42 7.22 -18.26
CA GLU A 139 -3.52 6.40 -19.47
C GLU A 139 -2.96 5.00 -19.23
N ASP A 140 -3.35 4.03 -20.06
CA ASP A 140 -2.80 2.68 -20.00
C ASP A 140 -1.26 2.68 -20.01
N PRO A 141 -0.64 1.82 -19.17
CA PRO A 141 0.81 1.72 -19.09
C PRO A 141 1.36 1.10 -20.38
N LEU A 142 2.58 1.47 -20.75
CA LEU A 142 3.26 0.95 -21.93
C LEU A 142 3.54 -0.56 -21.83
N PHE A 143 3.89 -0.99 -20.61
CA PHE A 143 4.09 -2.37 -20.21
C PHE A 143 4.20 -2.46 -18.68
N TRP A 144 4.27 -3.69 -18.16
CA TRP A 144 4.47 -3.98 -16.74
C TRP A 144 5.46 -5.12 -16.53
N ILE A 145 5.89 -5.25 -15.29
CA ILE A 145 6.78 -6.29 -14.79
C ILE A 145 6.14 -6.83 -13.51
N HIS A 146 5.72 -8.10 -13.55
CA HIS A 146 5.28 -8.82 -12.37
C HIS A 146 6.51 -9.43 -11.68
N LEU A 147 6.81 -8.95 -10.49
CA LEU A 147 7.87 -9.45 -9.63
C LEU A 147 7.34 -10.60 -8.78
N ASN A 148 8.02 -11.73 -8.81
CA ASN A 148 7.73 -12.86 -7.94
C ASN A 148 9.03 -13.63 -7.69
N VAL A 149 9.55 -13.52 -6.48
CA VAL A 149 10.73 -14.25 -6.01
C VAL A 149 10.59 -14.53 -4.51
N ASP A 150 11.02 -15.72 -4.10
CA ASP A 150 11.00 -16.22 -2.72
C ASP A 150 12.41 -16.53 -2.18
N PHE A 151 13.43 -16.56 -3.04
CA PHE A 151 14.83 -16.76 -2.65
C PHE A 151 15.81 -15.90 -3.48
N PRO A 152 16.85 -15.27 -2.88
CA PRO A 152 17.26 -15.32 -1.47
C PRO A 152 16.52 -14.32 -0.55
N PHE A 153 15.49 -13.67 -1.06
CA PHE A 153 14.56 -12.79 -0.36
C PHE A 153 13.19 -12.95 -1.00
N THR A 154 12.15 -12.57 -0.28
CA THR A 154 10.78 -12.58 -0.76
C THR A 154 10.41 -11.19 -1.27
N LEU A 155 10.05 -11.12 -2.55
CA LEU A 155 9.57 -9.91 -3.20
C LEU A 155 8.47 -10.28 -4.20
N THR A 156 7.29 -9.73 -3.96
CA THR A 156 6.20 -9.73 -4.92
C THR A 156 5.87 -8.28 -5.29
N GLY A 157 5.16 -8.08 -6.38
CA GLY A 157 4.77 -6.74 -6.79
C GLY A 157 4.57 -6.61 -8.28
N ILE A 158 4.04 -5.47 -8.69
CA ILE A 158 3.89 -5.13 -10.09
C ILE A 158 4.36 -3.70 -10.29
N LEU A 159 5.35 -3.57 -11.19
CA LEU A 159 5.84 -2.28 -11.65
C LEU A 159 5.33 -2.02 -13.06
N TYR A 160 4.84 -0.82 -13.29
CA TYR A 160 4.25 -0.32 -14.52
C TYR A 160 5.14 0.77 -15.09
N PHE A 161 5.30 0.75 -16.41
CA PHE A 161 5.94 1.83 -17.15
C PHE A 161 4.85 2.76 -17.69
N PRO A 162 4.63 3.94 -17.09
CA PRO A 162 3.60 4.86 -17.57
C PRO A 162 4.01 5.55 -18.87
N LYS A 163 3.04 6.07 -19.61
CA LYS A 163 3.31 7.05 -20.67
C LYS A 163 3.81 8.36 -20.06
N ILE A 164 4.90 8.90 -20.60
CA ILE A 164 5.53 10.13 -20.10
C ILE A 164 5.03 11.29 -20.97
N LYS A 165 4.19 12.15 -20.38
CA LYS A 165 3.80 13.42 -21.01
C LYS A 165 4.87 14.49 -20.72
N ASN A 166 5.04 15.45 -21.64
CA ASN A 166 6.04 16.52 -21.59
C ASN A 166 6.05 17.38 -20.31
N ASN A 167 5.03 17.27 -19.46
CA ASN A 167 5.13 17.70 -18.06
C ASN A 167 5.63 16.52 -17.22
N LEU A 168 6.96 16.41 -17.09
CA LEU A 168 7.59 15.59 -16.06
C LEU A 168 7.25 16.18 -14.69
N ASP A 169 6.02 15.93 -14.24
CA ASP A 169 5.67 16.07 -12.85
C ASP A 169 6.37 14.88 -12.14
N VAL A 170 7.64 15.12 -11.78
CA VAL A 170 8.51 14.19 -11.03
C VAL A 170 7.99 14.14 -9.59
N ARG A 171 6.74 13.69 -9.43
CA ARG A 171 6.17 13.40 -8.11
C ARG A 171 6.83 12.15 -7.57
N LYS A 172 7.29 12.25 -6.32
CA LYS A 172 8.14 11.26 -5.64
C LYS A 172 7.42 9.98 -5.19
N ASP A 173 6.11 9.85 -5.42
CA ASP A 173 5.26 8.86 -4.73
C ASP A 173 4.57 7.90 -5.70
N ARG A 174 5.32 7.32 -6.65
CA ARG A 174 4.77 6.47 -7.72
C ARG A 174 4.74 4.98 -7.39
N ILE A 175 5.61 4.53 -6.51
CA ILE A 175 5.73 3.13 -6.10
C ILE A 175 5.39 3.04 -4.62
N GLN A 176 4.46 2.15 -4.29
CA GLN A 176 4.04 1.90 -2.92
C GLN A 176 4.74 0.64 -2.39
N LEU A 177 5.41 0.77 -1.25
CA LEU A 177 6.01 -0.35 -0.53
C LEU A 177 5.04 -0.91 0.51
N TYR A 178 4.90 -2.22 0.48
CA TYR A 178 4.09 -3.04 1.37
C TYR A 178 4.97 -4.08 2.08
N CYS A 179 4.49 -4.55 3.22
CA CYS A 179 5.02 -5.69 3.95
C CYS A 179 3.84 -6.58 4.35
N ASN A 180 3.72 -7.76 3.73
CA ASN A 180 2.56 -8.64 3.88
C ASN A 180 1.24 -7.90 3.60
N GLN A 181 1.21 -7.16 2.48
CA GLN A 181 0.09 -6.34 2.03
C GLN A 181 -0.32 -5.19 2.96
N VAL A 182 0.44 -4.94 4.04
CA VAL A 182 0.28 -3.75 4.89
C VAL A 182 1.12 -2.61 4.32
N PHE A 183 0.51 -1.45 4.10
CA PHE A 183 1.21 -0.29 3.55
C PHE A 183 2.32 0.18 4.50
N VAL A 184 3.52 0.38 3.96
CA VAL A 184 4.69 0.89 4.69
C VAL A 184 4.92 2.36 4.33
N THR A 185 5.20 2.63 3.06
CA THR A 185 5.55 3.97 2.58
C THR A 185 5.48 4.03 1.05
N ASP A 186 5.32 5.23 0.51
CA ASP A 186 5.51 5.59 -0.90
C ASP A 186 6.93 6.15 -1.17
N SER A 187 7.71 6.40 -0.12
CA SER A 187 9.09 6.88 -0.18
C SER A 187 10.07 5.72 -0.33
N VAL A 188 10.19 5.15 -1.53
CA VAL A 188 11.01 3.96 -1.82
C VAL A 188 12.48 4.24 -2.17
N GLU A 189 12.99 5.40 -1.78
CA GLU A 189 14.38 5.82 -1.99
C GLU A 189 15.35 4.76 -1.42
N GLY A 190 16.22 4.23 -2.27
CA GLY A 190 17.16 3.15 -1.93
C GLY A 190 16.63 1.73 -2.16
N VAL A 191 15.31 1.52 -2.20
CA VAL A 191 14.69 0.24 -2.59
C VAL A 191 14.62 0.11 -4.10
N VAL A 192 14.30 1.21 -4.77
CA VAL A 192 14.27 1.32 -6.23
C VAL A 192 15.33 2.34 -6.64
N PRO A 193 16.17 2.08 -7.67
CA PRO A 193 17.14 3.04 -8.15
C PRO A 193 16.49 4.35 -8.61
N ASP A 194 17.20 5.48 -8.51
CA ASP A 194 16.66 6.81 -8.81
C ASP A 194 16.07 6.90 -10.23
N PHE A 195 16.75 6.33 -11.23
CA PHE A 195 16.23 6.31 -12.61
C PHE A 195 14.96 5.48 -12.80
N MET A 196 14.69 4.56 -11.87
CA MET A 196 13.49 3.75 -11.85
C MET A 196 12.32 4.40 -11.10
N MET A 197 12.53 5.56 -10.47
CA MET A 197 11.45 6.28 -9.77
C MET A 197 10.36 6.81 -10.71
N LEU A 198 10.59 6.79 -12.04
CA LEU A 198 9.55 7.10 -13.03
C LEU A 198 8.48 6.01 -13.14
N LEU A 199 8.83 4.76 -12.78
CA LEU A 199 7.90 3.63 -12.75
C LEU A 199 6.83 3.86 -11.70
N GLN A 200 5.69 3.20 -11.89
CA GLN A 200 4.55 3.23 -10.97
C GLN A 200 4.23 1.83 -10.50
N GLY A 201 3.62 1.67 -9.33
CA GLY A 201 3.13 0.36 -8.93
C GLY A 201 3.27 0.07 -7.45
N VAL A 202 3.42 -1.21 -7.16
CA VAL A 202 3.48 -1.74 -5.80
C VAL A 202 4.60 -2.77 -5.70
N ILE A 203 5.28 -2.76 -4.57
CA ILE A 203 6.24 -3.80 -4.18
C ILE A 203 5.89 -4.25 -2.76
N ASP A 204 5.95 -5.56 -2.52
CA ASP A 204 5.60 -6.17 -1.25
C ASP A 204 6.70 -7.14 -0.84
N SER A 205 7.34 -6.87 0.30
CA SER A 205 8.44 -7.67 0.81
C SER A 205 8.36 -7.81 2.32
N PRO A 206 8.18 -9.03 2.86
CA PRO A 206 8.26 -9.28 4.30
C PRO A 206 9.68 -9.10 4.85
N ASP A 207 10.71 -9.08 3.98
CA ASP A 207 12.10 -8.81 4.37
C ASP A 207 12.35 -7.33 4.68
N ILE A 208 11.41 -6.43 4.37
CA ILE A 208 11.47 -5.02 4.76
C ILE A 208 10.47 -4.79 5.91
N PRO A 209 10.93 -4.39 7.11
CA PRO A 209 10.04 -4.21 8.24
C PRO A 209 9.06 -3.05 8.07
N LEU A 210 7.97 -3.07 8.84
CA LEU A 210 6.92 -2.03 8.80
C LEU A 210 7.40 -0.66 9.32
N ASN A 211 8.35 -0.64 10.25
CA ASN A 211 8.81 0.55 10.96
C ASN A 211 10.17 1.02 10.43
N VAL A 212 10.25 1.27 9.13
CA VAL A 212 11.49 1.68 8.45
C VAL A 212 11.55 3.18 8.23
N SER A 213 12.73 3.76 8.51
CA SER A 213 13.08 5.11 8.05
C SER A 213 13.75 5.03 6.68
N ARG A 214 13.78 6.17 5.97
CA ARG A 214 14.56 6.30 4.72
C ARG A 214 16.04 5.93 4.92
N SER A 215 16.64 6.37 6.03
CA SER A 215 18.03 6.04 6.37
C SER A 215 18.25 4.54 6.59
N TYR A 216 17.27 3.83 7.16
CA TYR A 216 17.32 2.38 7.31
C TYR A 216 17.29 1.69 5.94
N LEU A 217 16.35 2.06 5.07
CA LEU A 217 16.21 1.46 3.74
C LEU A 217 17.51 1.54 2.93
N GLN A 218 18.19 2.69 2.96
CA GLN A 218 19.45 2.89 2.23
C GLN A 218 20.62 2.04 2.78
N ALA A 219 20.64 1.76 4.08
CA ALA A 219 21.71 1.02 4.73
C ALA A 219 21.52 -0.51 4.65
N ASP A 220 20.28 -0.97 4.52
CA ASP A 220 19.92 -2.39 4.63
C ASP A 220 20.46 -3.24 3.46
N ARG A 221 20.95 -4.44 3.80
CA ARG A 221 21.57 -5.36 2.82
C ARG A 221 20.53 -6.07 1.95
N ASN A 222 19.36 -6.40 2.50
CA ASN A 222 18.27 -7.02 1.74
C ASN A 222 17.67 -6.00 0.77
N VAL A 223 17.51 -4.75 1.20
CA VAL A 223 17.07 -3.66 0.31
C VAL A 223 17.99 -3.50 -0.89
N LYS A 224 19.32 -3.55 -0.71
CA LYS A 224 20.28 -3.51 -1.85
C LYS A 224 20.13 -4.69 -2.81
N LYS A 225 19.86 -5.90 -2.30
CA LYS A 225 19.61 -7.09 -3.13
C LYS A 225 18.31 -6.96 -3.91
N ILE A 226 17.24 -6.48 -3.26
CA ILE A 226 15.94 -6.20 -3.86
C ILE A 226 16.10 -5.17 -5.00
N SER A 227 16.76 -4.05 -4.73
CA SER A 227 17.05 -3.01 -5.71
C SER A 227 17.77 -3.58 -6.94
N THR A 228 18.84 -4.35 -6.73
CA THR A 228 19.59 -5.01 -7.82
C THR A 228 18.72 -5.96 -8.64
N TYR A 229 17.83 -6.71 -7.99
CA TYR A 229 16.94 -7.64 -8.67
C TYR A 229 15.87 -6.93 -9.50
N ILE A 230 15.26 -5.88 -8.96
CA ILE A 230 14.32 -5.02 -9.70
C ILE A 230 15.04 -4.46 -10.94
N THR A 231 16.28 -3.97 -10.78
CA THR A 231 17.07 -3.47 -11.91
C THR A 231 17.22 -4.49 -13.02
N LYS A 232 17.62 -5.72 -12.66
CA LYS A 232 17.79 -6.82 -13.63
C LYS A 232 16.48 -7.19 -14.31
N LYS A 233 15.36 -7.21 -13.59
CA LYS A 233 14.04 -7.54 -14.16
C LYS A 233 13.56 -6.49 -15.15
N VAL A 234 13.75 -5.21 -14.84
CA VAL A 234 13.42 -4.12 -15.77
C VAL A 234 14.28 -4.18 -17.02
N ALA A 235 15.59 -4.34 -16.88
CA ALA A 235 16.51 -4.46 -18.01
C ALA A 235 16.15 -5.65 -18.91
N ALA A 236 15.92 -6.83 -18.32
CA ALA A 236 15.52 -8.03 -19.06
C ALA A 236 14.19 -7.83 -19.81
N ARG A 237 13.23 -7.11 -19.22
CA ARG A 237 11.95 -6.83 -19.88
C ARG A 237 12.11 -5.87 -21.06
N LEU A 238 12.92 -4.82 -20.93
CA LEU A 238 13.23 -3.89 -22.02
C LEU A 238 13.93 -4.63 -23.18
N GLU A 239 14.87 -5.52 -22.87
CA GLU A 239 15.55 -6.35 -23.86
C GLU A 239 14.60 -7.35 -24.55
N GLU A 240 13.67 -7.96 -23.82
CA GLU A 240 12.66 -8.84 -24.42
C GLU A 240 11.76 -8.07 -25.39
N LEU A 241 11.28 -6.89 -24.98
CA LEU A 241 10.42 -6.05 -25.81
C LEU A 241 11.12 -5.60 -27.09
N SER A 242 12.38 -5.18 -27.02
CA SER A 242 13.13 -4.73 -28.19
C SER A 242 13.37 -5.83 -29.22
N LYS A 243 13.55 -7.08 -28.76
CA LYS A 243 13.77 -8.25 -29.61
C LYS A 243 12.49 -8.87 -30.17
N LYS A 244 11.41 -8.91 -29.38
CA LYS A 244 10.18 -9.62 -29.73
C LYS A 244 9.29 -8.83 -30.70
N ASP A 245 9.19 -7.52 -30.51
CA ASP A 245 8.36 -6.66 -31.33
C ASP A 245 9.01 -5.28 -31.48
N THR A 246 9.99 -5.20 -32.37
CA THR A 246 10.76 -3.99 -32.62
C THR A 246 9.88 -2.81 -33.03
N LYS A 247 8.80 -3.04 -33.80
CA LYS A 247 7.89 -1.96 -34.21
C LYS A 247 7.12 -1.40 -33.02
N ALA A 248 6.53 -2.25 -32.19
CA ALA A 248 5.85 -1.79 -30.98
C ALA A 248 6.81 -1.13 -29.99
N PHE A 249 8.08 -1.56 -29.95
CA PHE A 249 9.11 -0.91 -29.16
C PHE A 249 9.47 0.48 -29.69
N GLU A 250 9.62 0.64 -31.01
CA GLU A 250 9.86 1.93 -31.67
C GLU A 250 8.73 2.94 -31.43
N GLU A 251 7.47 2.49 -31.46
CA GLU A 251 6.30 3.33 -31.15
C GLU A 251 6.35 3.89 -29.71
N LYS A 252 6.94 3.14 -28.78
CA LYS A 252 7.09 3.48 -27.36
C LYS A 252 8.42 4.17 -27.05
N TRP A 253 9.31 4.31 -28.04
CA TRP A 253 10.68 4.75 -27.83
C TRP A 253 10.78 6.15 -27.23
N ASN A 254 9.87 7.06 -27.60
CA ASN A 254 9.92 8.42 -27.08
C ASN A 254 9.68 8.49 -25.56
N ASP A 255 8.89 7.58 -25.01
CA ASP A 255 8.69 7.46 -23.56
C ASP A 255 9.85 6.68 -22.91
N ILE A 256 10.29 5.58 -23.54
CA ILE A 256 11.35 4.72 -23.01
C ILE A 256 12.71 5.42 -22.99
N LYS A 257 13.04 6.22 -24.00
CA LYS A 257 14.34 6.90 -24.11
C LYS A 257 14.58 7.84 -22.93
N ILE A 258 13.55 8.51 -22.42
CA ILE A 258 13.68 9.44 -21.28
C ILE A 258 14.17 8.67 -20.05
N PHE A 259 13.61 7.49 -19.81
CA PHE A 259 14.05 6.61 -18.74
C PHE A 259 15.49 6.12 -18.93
N ILE A 260 15.86 5.73 -20.16
CA ILE A 260 17.21 5.25 -20.48
C ILE A 260 18.24 6.37 -20.34
N GLU A 261 17.99 7.54 -20.92
CA GLU A 261 18.86 8.72 -20.84
C GLU A 261 19.04 9.15 -19.38
N TYR A 262 17.96 9.17 -18.59
CA TYR A 262 18.05 9.45 -17.16
C TYR A 262 18.86 8.39 -16.41
N GLY A 263 18.70 7.10 -16.75
CA GLY A 263 19.53 6.00 -16.25
C GLY A 263 21.01 6.18 -16.52
N MET A 264 21.37 6.46 -17.78
CA MET A 264 22.76 6.70 -18.19
C MET A 264 23.38 7.90 -17.46
N LEU A 265 22.59 8.94 -17.16
CA LEU A 265 23.08 10.14 -16.47
C LEU A 265 23.17 9.97 -14.94
N SER A 266 22.38 9.07 -14.34
CA SER A 266 22.25 8.96 -12.88
C SER A 266 22.94 7.74 -12.27
N ASP A 267 23.23 6.70 -13.07
CA ASP A 267 23.92 5.50 -12.60
C ASP A 267 25.03 5.08 -13.58
N GLU A 268 26.28 5.18 -13.16
CA GLU A 268 27.44 4.76 -13.96
C GLU A 268 27.38 3.28 -14.37
N LYS A 269 26.69 2.43 -13.59
CA LYS A 269 26.53 1.00 -13.90
C LYS A 269 25.45 0.72 -14.95
N PHE A 270 24.69 1.74 -15.34
CA PHE A 270 23.68 1.64 -16.37
C PHE A 270 24.30 1.56 -17.77
N CYS A 271 25.46 2.21 -17.96
CA CYS A 271 26.19 2.26 -19.22
C CYS A 271 26.95 0.96 -19.52
#